data_AF-A0A9Q0WNP8-F1
#
_entry.id   AF-A0A9Q0WNP8-F1
#
_cell.length_a   1.000
_cell.length_b   1.000
_cell.length_c   1.000
_cell.angle_alpha   90.00
_cell.angle_beta   90.00
_cell.angle_gamma   90.00
#
_symmetry.space_group_name_H-M   'P 1'
#
loop_
_entity.id
_entity.type
_entity.pdbx_description
1 polymer ?
#
loop_
_entity_poly.entity_id
_entity_poly.type
_entity_poly.pdbx_seq_one_letter_code
_entity_poly.pdbx_strand_id
1 'polypeptide(L)'
;MTMVAREMKLQWIVLALFMVLSKWHHCAAVDQLVPCYFIFGDSLADNGNNNNLQTLAKVDYAPYGVDFRYGPTGRFCNGRTIVDIIAEILGFHNYIPPFATAQEADILSGLNYASGAAGIRDETGQELGQRIPLNKQLRNHQITVSRLIEIIGNDESTALYLSKCLYSVGMGSNDYINNYFLPQYYPSSHEYTLEQFTGLLVDQYKQQLRTLYDYGARKIAVFGLGQLGCTPDAIQTYGTHGSACVVIMNNASQLFNSRLKPVVDQLNEDLTDAKFIYIDFYGISGDNGFEVDNIGCCQVAEGGLCNPDKPPCPNRTEYVFWDSFHPTDAYNVFLAERSYSASNDLDAYPFDIRNLVSLNQGVAASK
;
A
#
# COMPACT_ATOMS: atom_id res chain seq x y z
N MET A 1 -51.91 -26.55 -41.99
CA MET A 1 -51.11 -25.30 -41.92
C MET A 1 -50.73 -24.95 -40.46
N THR A 2 -50.37 -25.95 -39.64
CA THR A 2 -50.44 -25.82 -38.17
C THR A 2 -49.26 -26.40 -37.39
N MET A 3 -48.31 -27.07 -38.04
CA MET A 3 -47.11 -27.63 -37.38
C MET A 3 -45.86 -26.79 -37.69
N VAL A 4 -45.61 -26.50 -38.96
CA VAL A 4 -44.47 -25.67 -39.43
C VAL A 4 -44.48 -24.27 -38.81
N ALA A 5 -45.65 -23.64 -38.69
CA ALA A 5 -45.78 -22.32 -38.08
C ALA A 5 -45.49 -22.33 -36.56
N ARG A 6 -45.67 -23.47 -35.89
CA ARG A 6 -45.42 -23.63 -34.46
C ARG A 6 -43.93 -23.86 -34.19
N GLU A 7 -43.26 -24.65 -35.04
CA GLU A 7 -41.82 -24.85 -34.98
C GLU A 7 -41.05 -23.57 -35.30
N MET A 8 -41.46 -22.82 -36.33
CA MET A 8 -40.86 -21.52 -36.63
C MET A 8 -41.01 -20.55 -35.45
N LYS A 9 -42.20 -20.45 -34.83
CA LYS A 9 -42.40 -19.59 -33.65
C LYS A 9 -41.51 -19.99 -32.48
N LEU A 10 -41.31 -21.29 -32.24
CA LEU A 10 -40.45 -21.78 -31.17
C LEU A 10 -38.98 -21.43 -31.45
N GLN A 11 -38.52 -21.57 -32.69
CA GLN A 11 -37.17 -21.16 -33.11
C GLN A 11 -36.94 -19.65 -32.93
N TRP A 12 -37.91 -18.81 -33.28
CA TRP A 12 -37.81 -17.36 -33.07
C TRP A 12 -37.79 -16.97 -31.59
N ILE A 13 -38.54 -17.68 -30.73
CA ILE A 13 -38.52 -17.46 -29.29
C ILE A 13 -37.17 -17.86 -28.69
N VAL A 14 -36.60 -18.99 -29.11
CA VAL A 14 -35.27 -19.45 -28.66
C VAL A 14 -34.17 -18.48 -29.11
N LEU A 15 -34.21 -18.00 -30.35
CA LEU A 15 -33.28 -16.97 -30.85
C LEU A 15 -33.41 -15.65 -30.09
N ALA A 16 -34.63 -15.21 -29.79
CA ALA A 16 -34.86 -14.00 -28.99
C ALA A 16 -34.34 -14.17 -27.55
N LEU A 17 -34.57 -15.32 -26.91
CA LEU A 17 -34.02 -15.65 -25.59
C LEU A 17 -32.48 -15.68 -25.62
N PHE A 18 -31.87 -16.25 -26.66
CA PHE A 18 -30.42 -16.28 -26.81
C PHE A 18 -29.83 -14.87 -27.00
N MET A 19 -30.52 -13.99 -27.73
CA MET A 19 -30.12 -12.58 -27.90
C MET A 19 -30.33 -11.73 -26.64
N VAL A 20 -31.32 -12.06 -25.80
CA VAL A 20 -31.54 -11.38 -24.50
C VAL A 20 -30.52 -11.87 -23.47
N LEU A 21 -30.20 -13.17 -23.45
CA LEU A 21 -29.15 -13.75 -22.60
C LEU A 21 -27.75 -13.30 -23.00
N SER A 22 -27.45 -13.13 -24.30
CA SER A 22 -26.15 -12.61 -24.76
C SER A 22 -25.93 -11.14 -24.45
N LYS A 23 -27.01 -10.37 -24.26
CA LYS A 23 -26.97 -8.98 -23.76
C LYS A 23 -26.79 -8.86 -22.25
N TRP A 24 -27.04 -9.93 -21.49
CA TRP A 24 -26.80 -9.98 -20.04
C TRP A 24 -25.38 -10.43 -19.66
N HIS A 25 -24.58 -10.91 -20.63
CA HIS A 25 -23.16 -11.24 -20.43
C HIS A 25 -22.19 -10.11 -20.76
N HIS A 26 -22.68 -8.93 -21.14
CA HIS A 26 -21.88 -7.71 -21.10
C HIS A 26 -22.00 -7.08 -19.71
N CYS A 27 -21.51 -7.79 -18.68
CA CYS A 27 -20.90 -7.05 -17.57
C CYS A 27 -19.79 -6.24 -18.22
N ALA A 28 -19.88 -4.91 -18.18
CA ALA A 28 -18.76 -4.07 -18.55
C ALA A 28 -17.61 -4.47 -17.63
N ALA A 29 -16.71 -5.34 -18.11
CA ALA A 29 -15.42 -5.51 -17.47
C ALA A 29 -14.81 -4.11 -17.47
N VAL A 30 -14.61 -3.54 -16.29
CA VAL A 30 -13.80 -2.34 -16.19
C VAL A 30 -12.41 -2.77 -16.63
N ASP A 31 -11.99 -2.31 -17.80
CA ASP A 31 -10.66 -2.64 -18.31
C ASP A 31 -9.61 -2.16 -17.29
N GLN A 32 -8.69 -3.07 -16.95
CA GLN A 32 -7.62 -2.80 -16.01
C GLN A 32 -6.75 -1.62 -16.52
N LEU A 33 -6.52 -0.61 -15.68
CA LEU A 33 -5.86 0.64 -16.11
C LEU A 33 -4.34 0.51 -16.28
N VAL A 34 -3.73 -0.47 -15.62
CA VAL A 34 -2.31 -0.85 -15.75
C VAL A 34 -2.22 -2.37 -15.79
N PRO A 35 -1.27 -3.00 -16.49
CA PRO A 35 -1.21 -4.46 -16.58
C PRO A 35 -0.81 -5.14 -15.27
N CYS A 36 -0.05 -4.45 -14.41
CA CYS A 36 0.38 -5.01 -13.13
C CYS A 36 0.62 -3.95 -12.05
N TYR A 37 0.56 -4.38 -10.79
CA TYR A 37 0.73 -3.52 -9.62
C TYR A 37 1.65 -4.18 -8.58
N PHE A 38 2.80 -3.55 -8.32
CA PHE A 38 3.76 -4.01 -7.31
C PHE A 38 3.75 -3.09 -6.08
N ILE A 39 3.70 -3.69 -4.90
CA ILE A 39 3.50 -2.96 -3.65
C ILE A 39 4.67 -3.23 -2.70
N PHE A 40 5.26 -2.16 -2.17
CA PHE A 40 6.33 -2.18 -1.18
C PHE A 40 5.89 -1.36 0.02
N GLY A 41 6.18 -1.85 1.23
CA GLY A 41 5.82 -1.09 2.42
C GLY A 41 5.88 -1.86 3.72
N ASP A 42 5.19 -1.33 4.71
CA ASP A 42 5.09 -1.90 6.04
C ASP A 42 3.70 -2.51 6.33
N SER A 43 3.27 -2.53 7.58
CA SER A 43 1.96 -3.05 8.00
C SER A 43 0.78 -2.32 7.37
N LEU A 44 0.93 -1.07 6.91
CA LEU A 44 -0.14 -0.33 6.24
C LEU A 44 -0.52 -0.92 4.87
N ALA A 45 0.34 -1.75 4.30
CA ALA A 45 0.13 -2.41 3.02
C ALA A 45 0.26 -3.95 3.08
N ASP A 46 0.74 -4.53 4.18
CA ASP A 46 0.88 -5.99 4.31
C ASP A 46 -0.49 -6.67 4.22
N ASN A 47 -0.53 -7.77 3.47
CA ASN A 47 -1.72 -8.60 3.31
C ASN A 47 -1.46 -10.10 3.52
N GLY A 48 -0.34 -10.45 4.16
CA GLY A 48 -0.05 -11.81 4.61
C GLY A 48 1.42 -12.22 4.53
N ASN A 49 2.36 -11.33 4.21
CA ASN A 49 3.79 -11.68 4.17
C ASN A 49 4.35 -12.01 5.56
N ASN A 50 3.74 -11.47 6.63
CA ASN A 50 4.15 -11.74 8.00
C ASN A 50 3.60 -13.07 8.59
N ASN A 51 2.62 -13.72 7.96
CA ASN A 51 1.87 -14.85 8.56
C ASN A 51 2.77 -16.04 8.93
N ASN A 52 3.80 -16.32 8.11
CA ASN A 52 4.73 -17.43 8.35
C ASN A 52 6.02 -17.02 9.07
N LEU A 53 6.17 -15.76 9.46
CA LEU A 53 7.34 -15.27 10.17
C LEU A 53 7.19 -15.50 11.69
N GLN A 54 8.31 -15.69 12.38
CA GLN A 54 8.36 -15.68 13.85
C GLN A 54 8.46 -14.23 14.32
N THR A 55 7.31 -13.60 14.56
CA THR A 55 7.21 -12.16 14.83
C THR A 55 5.98 -11.83 15.67
N LEU A 56 6.09 -10.76 16.46
CA LEU A 56 4.98 -10.11 17.17
C LEU A 56 4.16 -9.23 16.22
N ALA A 57 4.73 -8.79 15.10
CA ALA A 57 4.02 -8.04 14.06
C ALA A 57 3.24 -9.00 13.14
N LYS A 58 2.22 -9.68 13.68
CA LYS A 58 1.38 -10.64 12.96
C LYS A 58 -0.07 -10.47 13.38
N VAL A 59 -0.99 -10.52 12.41
CA VAL A 59 -2.42 -10.19 12.58
C VAL A 59 -3.34 -11.10 11.74
N ASP A 60 -2.94 -12.36 11.55
CA ASP A 60 -3.74 -13.41 10.89
C ASP A 60 -4.76 -14.07 11.86
N TYR A 61 -5.39 -13.26 12.71
CA TYR A 61 -6.39 -13.69 13.70
C TYR A 61 -7.49 -12.64 13.90
N ALA A 62 -8.66 -13.05 14.41
CA ALA A 62 -9.75 -12.13 14.71
C ALA A 62 -9.39 -11.18 15.88
N PRO A 63 -9.75 -9.89 15.85
CA PRO A 63 -10.77 -9.31 14.98
C PRO A 63 -10.24 -8.73 13.65
N TYR A 64 -8.96 -8.87 13.31
CA TYR A 64 -8.46 -8.42 12.02
C TYR A 64 -9.21 -9.12 10.87
N GLY A 65 -9.51 -8.37 9.82
CA GLY A 65 -10.30 -8.85 8.68
C GLY A 65 -11.77 -9.19 8.99
N VAL A 66 -12.35 -8.73 10.12
CA VAL A 66 -13.77 -8.97 10.44
C VAL A 66 -14.76 -8.45 9.38
N ASP A 67 -14.41 -7.39 8.66
CA ASP A 67 -15.17 -6.82 7.54
C ASP A 67 -14.63 -7.28 6.18
N PHE A 68 -13.56 -8.09 6.17
CA PHE A 68 -12.98 -8.61 4.95
C PHE A 68 -13.64 -9.94 4.57
N ARG A 69 -14.04 -10.09 3.31
CA ARG A 69 -14.74 -11.30 2.82
C ARG A 69 -13.98 -12.61 3.00
N TYR A 70 -12.65 -12.55 3.18
CA TYR A 70 -11.78 -13.70 3.39
C TYR A 70 -11.35 -13.90 4.85
N GLY A 71 -11.87 -13.08 5.77
CA GLY A 71 -11.50 -13.10 7.18
C GLY A 71 -10.07 -12.57 7.42
N PRO A 72 -9.42 -13.00 8.52
CA PRO A 72 -8.08 -12.55 8.86
C PRO A 72 -7.03 -13.09 7.88
N THR A 73 -6.50 -12.22 7.02
CA THR A 73 -5.44 -12.59 6.05
C THR A 73 -4.05 -12.10 6.43
N GLY A 74 -3.91 -11.37 7.54
CA GLY A 74 -2.68 -10.63 7.86
C GLY A 74 -2.68 -9.16 7.42
N ARG A 75 -3.85 -8.62 7.03
CA ARG A 75 -4.05 -7.16 6.88
C ARG A 75 -4.21 -6.54 8.25
N PHE A 76 -3.45 -5.49 8.55
CA PHE A 76 -3.46 -4.80 9.84
C PHE A 76 -4.67 -3.87 10.01
N CYS A 77 -5.85 -4.30 9.59
CA CYS A 77 -7.11 -3.57 9.77
C CYS A 77 -8.29 -4.54 9.86
N ASN A 78 -9.50 -4.00 10.00
CA ASN A 78 -10.74 -4.77 9.93
C ASN A 78 -11.13 -5.23 8.52
N GLY A 79 -10.55 -4.69 7.45
CA GLY A 79 -10.98 -4.92 6.08
C GLY A 79 -9.84 -4.89 5.06
N ARG A 80 -9.95 -3.97 4.10
CA ARG A 80 -8.97 -3.67 3.05
C ARG A 80 -7.96 -2.64 3.52
N THR A 81 -6.76 -2.73 2.97
CA THR A 81 -5.71 -1.71 3.06
C THR A 81 -5.84 -0.71 1.92
N ILE A 82 -5.10 0.41 2.01
CA ILE A 82 -5.07 1.46 0.96
C ILE A 82 -4.76 0.86 -0.41
N VAL A 83 -3.78 -0.05 -0.48
CA VAL A 83 -3.31 -0.66 -1.73
C VAL A 83 -4.33 -1.65 -2.31
N ASP A 84 -5.17 -2.27 -1.47
CA ASP A 84 -6.27 -3.11 -1.95
C ASP A 84 -7.34 -2.27 -2.64
N ILE A 85 -7.68 -1.12 -2.04
CA ILE A 85 -8.68 -0.20 -2.59
C ILE A 85 -8.15 0.45 -3.88
N ILE A 86 -6.86 0.80 -3.93
CA ILE A 86 -6.22 1.26 -5.18
C ILE A 86 -6.29 0.17 -6.25
N ALA A 87 -6.04 -1.10 -5.91
CA ALA A 87 -6.16 -2.20 -6.87
C ALA A 87 -7.61 -2.37 -7.40
N GLU A 88 -8.62 -2.20 -6.55
CA GLU A 88 -10.03 -2.17 -6.96
C GLU A 88 -10.31 -1.02 -7.95
N ILE A 89 -9.85 0.20 -7.64
CA ILE A 89 -10.02 1.38 -8.51
C ILE A 89 -9.31 1.18 -9.86
N LEU A 90 -8.16 0.50 -9.88
CA LEU A 90 -7.40 0.19 -11.09
C LEU A 90 -8.05 -0.92 -11.95
N GLY A 91 -9.14 -1.55 -11.48
CA GLY A 91 -9.88 -2.57 -12.22
C GLY A 91 -9.33 -3.99 -12.07
N PHE A 92 -8.48 -4.27 -11.08
CA PHE A 92 -8.02 -5.64 -10.84
C PHE A 92 -9.18 -6.53 -10.35
N HIS A 93 -9.33 -7.71 -10.97
CA HIS A 93 -10.39 -8.66 -10.58
C HIS A 93 -10.18 -9.30 -9.21
N ASN A 94 -8.92 -9.45 -8.80
CA ASN A 94 -8.50 -10.00 -7.52
C ASN A 94 -7.54 -9.02 -6.83
N TYR A 95 -7.49 -9.05 -5.50
CA TYR A 95 -6.45 -8.33 -4.76
C TYR A 95 -5.06 -8.86 -5.11
N ILE A 96 -4.07 -7.96 -5.10
CA ILE A 96 -2.67 -8.30 -5.35
C ILE A 96 -2.16 -9.25 -4.24
N PRO A 97 -1.70 -10.48 -4.53
CA PRO A 97 -1.36 -11.44 -3.49
C PRO A 97 -0.01 -11.11 -2.81
N PRO A 98 0.19 -11.56 -1.54
CA PRO A 98 1.49 -11.45 -0.88
C PRO A 98 2.52 -12.34 -1.59
N PHE A 99 3.74 -11.84 -1.71
CA PHE A 99 4.87 -12.58 -2.26
C PHE A 99 5.07 -13.94 -1.58
N ALA A 100 4.82 -14.01 -0.26
CA ALA A 100 4.99 -15.22 0.54
C ALA A 100 4.14 -16.42 0.09
N THR A 101 2.99 -16.19 -0.57
CA THR A 101 2.09 -17.26 -1.01
C THR A 101 1.74 -17.19 -2.50
N ALA A 102 2.40 -16.30 -3.25
CA ALA A 102 2.13 -16.10 -4.67
C ALA A 102 2.50 -17.32 -5.52
N GLN A 103 1.65 -17.62 -6.49
CA GLN A 103 1.89 -18.61 -7.53
C GLN A 103 2.47 -17.95 -8.78
N GLU A 104 3.02 -18.75 -9.69
CA GLU A 104 3.62 -18.25 -10.92
C GLU A 104 2.64 -17.45 -11.79
N ALA A 105 1.37 -17.87 -11.83
CA ALA A 105 0.31 -17.18 -12.55
C ALA A 105 0.00 -15.77 -12.00
N ASP A 106 0.26 -15.53 -10.70
CA ASP A 106 -0.02 -14.24 -10.05
C ASP A 106 1.03 -13.17 -10.43
N ILE A 107 2.24 -13.61 -10.78
CA ILE A 107 3.39 -12.74 -11.01
C ILE A 107 3.12 -11.70 -12.10
N LEU A 108 2.35 -12.07 -13.13
CA LEU A 108 1.98 -11.16 -14.21
C LEU A 108 1.12 -10.01 -13.68
N SER A 109 0.14 -10.25 -12.81
CA SER A 109 -0.69 -9.17 -12.26
C SER A 109 0.03 -8.32 -11.21
N GLY A 110 1.18 -8.75 -10.72
CA GLY A 110 1.98 -8.06 -9.72
C GLY A 110 1.81 -8.65 -8.33
N LEU A 111 2.69 -8.24 -7.40
CA LEU A 111 2.82 -8.84 -6.07
C LEU A 111 2.96 -7.78 -4.99
N ASN A 112 2.51 -8.13 -3.79
CA ASN A 112 2.68 -7.34 -2.59
C ASN A 112 3.87 -7.86 -1.75
N TYR A 113 4.88 -7.01 -1.56
CA TYR A 113 6.09 -7.30 -0.79
C TYR A 113 6.08 -6.68 0.60
N ALA A 114 5.05 -5.90 0.95
CA ALA A 114 4.96 -5.18 2.21
C ALA A 114 4.96 -6.14 3.41
N SER A 115 5.55 -5.71 4.53
CA SER A 115 5.75 -6.56 5.71
C SER A 115 5.61 -5.75 6.98
N GLY A 116 4.76 -6.19 7.91
CA GLY A 116 4.60 -5.55 9.21
C GLY A 116 5.93 -5.34 9.95
N ALA A 117 6.05 -4.20 10.63
CA ALA A 117 7.27 -3.71 11.31
C ALA A 117 8.49 -3.42 10.41
N ALA A 118 8.37 -3.55 9.08
CA ALA A 118 9.46 -3.23 8.18
C ALA A 118 9.78 -1.72 8.14
N GLY A 119 11.07 -1.41 8.01
CA GLY A 119 11.55 -0.05 7.78
C GLY A 119 12.41 0.06 6.53
N ILE A 120 12.82 1.30 6.26
CA ILE A 120 13.85 1.68 5.29
C ILE A 120 15.18 1.04 5.68
N ARG A 121 15.50 1.07 6.99
CA ARG A 121 16.71 0.49 7.55
C ARG A 121 16.54 -1.00 7.86
N ASP A 122 17.64 -1.75 7.70
CA ASP A 122 17.63 -3.20 7.83
C ASP A 122 17.55 -3.68 9.29
N GLU A 123 17.69 -2.80 10.27
CA GLU A 123 17.58 -3.07 11.71
C GLU A 123 16.27 -2.64 12.35
N THR A 124 15.51 -1.76 11.70
CA THR A 124 14.21 -1.27 12.20
C THR A 124 13.23 -2.43 12.44
N GLY A 125 12.51 -2.42 13.56
CA GLY A 125 11.49 -3.42 13.89
C GLY A 125 12.02 -4.83 14.21
N GLN A 126 13.32 -5.00 14.50
CA GLN A 126 13.93 -6.28 14.89
C GLN A 126 13.54 -6.75 16.29
N GLU A 127 13.26 -5.82 17.21
CA GLU A 127 12.74 -6.10 18.55
C GLU A 127 11.42 -6.86 18.52
N LEU A 128 10.63 -6.70 17.45
CA LEU A 128 9.38 -7.43 17.22
C LEU A 128 9.60 -8.82 16.58
N GLY A 129 10.83 -9.17 16.21
CA GLY A 129 11.19 -10.46 15.62
C GLY A 129 11.46 -10.40 14.11
N GLN A 130 11.05 -11.44 13.39
CA GLN A 130 11.27 -11.53 11.94
C GLN A 130 10.37 -10.56 11.15
N ARG A 131 10.96 -9.94 10.12
CA ARG A 131 10.31 -9.02 9.18
C ARG A 131 11.13 -8.90 7.90
N ILE A 132 10.51 -8.37 6.85
CA ILE A 132 11.11 -8.17 5.52
C ILE A 132 11.37 -6.67 5.31
N PRO A 133 12.55 -6.12 5.71
CA PRO A 133 12.87 -4.70 5.50
C PRO A 133 12.98 -4.36 4.01
N LEU A 134 12.95 -3.07 3.65
CA LEU A 134 12.86 -2.62 2.26
C LEU A 134 13.93 -3.26 1.34
N ASN A 135 15.17 -3.41 1.79
CA ASN A 135 16.21 -4.09 1.00
C ASN A 135 15.86 -5.55 0.65
N LYS A 136 15.20 -6.27 1.56
CA LYS A 136 14.73 -7.64 1.27
C LYS A 136 13.51 -7.63 0.36
N GLN A 137 12.62 -6.64 0.48
CA GLN A 137 11.48 -6.48 -0.44
C GLN A 137 11.97 -6.23 -1.88
N LEU A 138 12.98 -5.38 -2.05
CA LEU A 138 13.63 -5.15 -3.36
C LEU A 138 14.24 -6.43 -3.94
N ARG A 139 14.90 -7.26 -3.11
CA ARG A 139 15.42 -8.58 -3.54
C ARG A 139 14.29 -9.53 -3.95
N ASN A 140 13.17 -9.55 -3.23
CA ASN A 140 12.00 -10.34 -3.60
C ASN A 140 11.43 -9.88 -4.96
N HIS A 141 11.44 -8.57 -5.22
CA HIS A 141 11.06 -8.06 -6.53
C HIS A 141 12.06 -8.46 -7.62
N GLN A 142 13.37 -8.40 -7.36
CA GLN A 142 14.37 -8.87 -8.32
C GLN A 142 14.15 -10.34 -8.72
N ILE A 143 13.81 -11.21 -7.76
CA ILE A 143 13.43 -12.60 -8.04
C ILE A 143 12.19 -12.66 -8.95
N THR A 144 11.22 -11.79 -8.71
CA THR A 144 10.00 -11.69 -9.52
C THR A 144 10.31 -11.26 -10.94
N VAL A 145 11.19 -10.28 -11.13
CA VAL A 145 11.66 -9.83 -12.45
C VAL A 145 12.36 -10.97 -13.20
N SER A 146 13.22 -11.74 -12.54
CA SER A 146 13.85 -12.92 -13.18
C SER A 146 12.81 -13.94 -13.67
N ARG A 147 11.76 -14.20 -12.89
CA ARG A 147 10.66 -15.08 -13.32
C ARG A 147 9.85 -14.50 -14.47
N LEU A 148 9.61 -13.19 -14.47
CA LEU A 148 8.94 -12.52 -15.59
C LEU A 148 9.73 -12.63 -16.89
N ILE A 149 11.06 -12.55 -16.83
CA ILE A 149 11.92 -12.78 -17.99
C ILE A 149 11.72 -14.20 -18.55
N GLU A 150 11.61 -15.21 -17.68
CA GLU A 150 11.34 -16.59 -18.11
C GLU A 150 9.95 -16.75 -18.73
N ILE A 151 8.92 -16.13 -18.15
CA ILE A 151 7.53 -16.20 -18.63
C ILE A 151 7.34 -15.44 -19.95
N ILE A 152 7.88 -14.23 -20.06
CA ILE A 152 7.74 -13.35 -21.23
C ILE A 152 8.74 -13.77 -22.33
N GLY A 153 9.86 -14.36 -21.94
CA GLY A 153 10.86 -14.98 -22.82
C GLY A 153 12.04 -14.10 -23.22
N ASN A 154 12.04 -12.80 -22.87
CA ASN A 154 13.19 -11.92 -23.10
C ASN A 154 13.16 -10.65 -22.23
N ASP A 155 14.35 -10.07 -22.03
CA ASP A 155 14.58 -8.90 -21.18
C ASP A 155 13.89 -7.63 -21.71
N GLU A 156 13.95 -7.37 -23.03
CA GLU A 156 13.41 -6.14 -23.63
C GLU A 156 11.88 -6.06 -23.48
N SER A 157 11.19 -7.17 -23.77
CA SER A 157 9.74 -7.28 -23.62
C SER A 157 9.32 -7.23 -22.15
N THR A 158 10.14 -7.78 -21.25
CA THR A 158 9.90 -7.70 -19.80
C THR A 158 10.06 -6.28 -19.30
N ALA A 159 11.10 -5.55 -19.72
CA ALA A 159 11.29 -4.15 -19.37
C ALA A 159 10.13 -3.28 -19.89
N LEU A 160 9.66 -3.51 -21.12
CA LEU A 160 8.50 -2.82 -21.70
C LEU A 160 7.18 -3.17 -20.98
N TYR A 161 7.08 -4.38 -20.42
CA TYR A 161 5.95 -4.79 -19.61
C TYR A 161 5.95 -4.06 -18.27
N LEU A 162 7.06 -4.13 -17.53
CA LEU A 162 7.25 -3.51 -16.22
C LEU A 162 7.10 -1.98 -16.26
N SER A 163 7.53 -1.33 -17.35
CA SER A 163 7.41 0.13 -17.50
C SER A 163 5.96 0.63 -17.53
N LYS A 164 4.99 -0.25 -17.81
CA LYS A 164 3.56 0.07 -17.83
C LYS A 164 2.89 -0.13 -16.47
N CYS A 165 3.53 -0.86 -15.57
CA CYS A 165 2.98 -1.22 -14.27
C CYS A 165 3.06 -0.09 -13.26
N LEU A 166 2.16 -0.10 -12.29
CA LEU A 166 2.22 0.79 -11.14
C LEU A 166 3.09 0.18 -10.04
N TYR A 167 3.82 1.04 -9.34
CA TYR A 167 4.58 0.71 -8.14
C TYR A 167 4.15 1.65 -7.02
N SER A 168 3.85 1.11 -5.84
CA SER A 168 3.62 1.93 -4.63
C SER A 168 4.65 1.58 -3.56
N VAL A 169 5.19 2.61 -2.90
CA VAL A 169 6.18 2.46 -1.83
C VAL A 169 5.77 3.33 -0.65
N GLY A 170 5.40 2.70 0.47
CA GLY A 170 5.07 3.38 1.73
C GLY A 170 5.93 2.87 2.87
N MET A 171 6.95 3.64 3.25
CA MET A 171 8.00 3.22 4.19
C MET A 171 8.48 4.40 5.04
N GLY A 172 8.92 4.12 6.27
CA GLY A 172 9.60 5.10 7.14
C GLY A 172 8.95 5.27 8.51
N SER A 173 7.66 4.92 8.67
CA SER A 173 6.95 5.05 9.96
C SER A 173 7.67 4.27 11.07
N ASN A 174 7.99 3.01 10.79
CA ASN A 174 8.71 2.13 11.72
C ASN A 174 10.12 2.63 12.04
N ASP A 175 10.80 3.34 11.14
CA ASP A 175 12.14 3.88 11.43
C ASP A 175 12.10 4.96 12.52
N TYR A 176 10.92 5.52 12.80
CA TYR A 176 10.69 6.37 13.96
C TYR A 176 10.08 5.60 15.14
N ILE A 177 8.93 4.95 14.94
CA ILE A 177 8.16 4.36 16.05
C ILE A 177 8.75 3.04 16.58
N ASN A 178 9.44 2.28 15.73
CA ASN A 178 10.08 1.00 16.03
C ASN A 178 11.61 1.07 15.84
N ASN A 179 12.18 2.27 16.05
CA ASN A 179 13.63 2.51 16.07
C ASN A 179 13.99 3.82 16.80
N TYR A 180 13.91 4.98 16.16
CA TYR A 180 14.44 6.23 16.72
C TYR A 180 13.84 6.61 18.08
N PHE A 181 12.54 6.41 18.29
CA PHE A 181 11.87 6.71 19.56
C PHE A 181 11.86 5.54 20.56
N LEU A 182 12.63 4.47 20.30
CA LEU A 182 12.81 3.29 21.18
C LEU A 182 14.27 3.13 21.65
N PRO A 183 14.80 4.05 22.48
CA PRO A 183 16.18 4.03 22.94
C PRO A 183 16.58 2.79 23.76
N GLN A 184 15.59 2.05 24.30
CA GLN A 184 15.83 0.80 25.02
C GLN A 184 16.25 -0.36 24.11
N TYR A 185 15.95 -0.28 22.81
CA TYR A 185 16.30 -1.31 21.81
C TYR A 185 17.33 -0.79 20.79
N TYR A 186 17.34 0.52 20.53
CA TYR A 186 18.11 1.12 19.44
C TYR A 186 18.96 2.30 19.92
N PRO A 187 20.22 2.41 19.45
CA PRO A 187 21.08 3.53 19.83
C PRO A 187 20.79 4.82 19.03
N SER A 188 19.88 4.78 18.05
CA SER A 188 19.75 5.84 17.04
C SER A 188 19.49 7.24 17.60
N SER A 189 18.63 7.40 18.60
CA SER A 189 18.41 8.71 19.25
C SER A 189 19.53 9.13 20.20
N HIS A 190 20.42 8.20 20.60
CA HIS A 190 21.61 8.52 21.37
C HIS A 190 22.78 8.93 20.47
N GLU A 191 22.84 8.38 19.26
CA GLU A 191 23.91 8.61 18.29
C GLU A 191 23.64 9.82 17.37
N TYR A 192 22.37 10.08 17.05
CA TYR A 192 21.98 11.07 16.06
C TYR A 192 20.90 12.02 16.59
N THR A 193 20.97 13.29 16.18
CA THR A 193 19.80 14.17 16.26
C THR A 193 18.73 13.73 15.26
N LEU A 194 17.51 14.24 15.44
CA LEU A 194 16.39 13.92 14.56
C LEU A 194 16.69 14.28 13.10
N GLU A 195 17.34 15.43 12.88
CA GLU A 195 17.74 15.91 11.55
C GLU A 195 18.83 15.05 10.92
N GLN A 196 19.78 14.54 11.71
CA GLN A 196 20.84 13.67 11.22
C GLN A 196 20.27 12.31 10.84
N PHE A 197 19.48 11.71 11.73
CA PHE A 197 18.84 10.42 11.47
C PHE A 197 17.91 10.47 10.25
N THR A 198 17.08 11.52 10.16
CA THR A 198 16.20 11.73 9.00
C THR A 198 16.99 11.91 7.71
N GLY A 199 18.20 12.50 7.77
CA GLY A 199 19.09 12.61 6.61
C GLY A 199 19.55 11.25 6.12
N LEU A 200 20.05 10.42 7.04
CA LEU A 200 20.47 9.05 6.75
C LEU A 200 19.33 8.20 6.17
N LEU A 201 18.11 8.34 6.73
CA LEU A 201 16.92 7.65 6.22
C LEU A 201 16.59 8.04 4.79
N VAL A 202 16.49 9.34 4.51
CA VAL A 202 16.11 9.83 3.19
C VAL A 202 17.18 9.51 2.14
N ASP A 203 18.46 9.59 2.50
CA ASP A 203 19.56 9.20 1.61
C ASP A 203 19.50 7.71 1.25
N GLN A 204 19.26 6.84 2.24
CA GLN A 204 19.10 5.41 2.00
C GLN A 204 17.84 5.12 1.16
N TYR A 205 16.72 5.78 1.47
CA TYR A 205 15.46 5.59 0.76
C TYR A 205 15.56 6.02 -0.71
N LYS A 206 16.27 7.13 -0.99
CA LYS A 206 16.59 7.56 -2.35
C LYS A 206 17.33 6.46 -3.14
N GLN A 207 18.31 5.78 -2.53
CA GLN A 207 19.04 4.69 -3.19
C GLN A 207 18.16 3.46 -3.43
N GLN A 208 17.28 3.14 -2.49
CA GLN A 208 16.33 2.04 -2.62
C GLN A 208 15.29 2.32 -3.73
N LEU A 209 14.81 3.55 -3.86
CA LEU A 209 13.94 3.98 -4.97
C LEU A 209 14.66 3.91 -6.32
N ARG A 210 15.96 4.24 -6.39
CA ARG A 210 16.77 4.01 -7.61
C ARG A 210 16.91 2.53 -7.94
N THR A 211 17.15 1.69 -6.93
CA THR A 211 17.23 0.24 -7.12
C THR A 211 15.93 -0.31 -7.70
N LEU A 212 14.78 0.20 -7.25
CA LEU A 212 13.49 -0.19 -7.81
C LEU A 212 13.34 0.22 -9.29
N TYR A 213 13.82 1.41 -9.66
CA TYR A 213 13.91 1.83 -11.06
C TYR A 213 14.84 0.93 -11.89
N ASP A 214 15.98 0.52 -11.34
CA ASP A 214 16.93 -0.38 -11.98
C ASP A 214 16.31 -1.77 -12.23
N TYR A 215 15.29 -2.14 -11.46
CA TYR A 215 14.49 -3.36 -11.64
C TYR A 215 13.28 -3.17 -12.57
N GLY A 216 13.21 -2.08 -13.32
CA GLY A 216 12.23 -1.86 -14.39
C GLY A 216 11.04 -0.98 -14.02
N ALA A 217 10.97 -0.49 -12.78
CA ALA A 217 9.89 0.41 -12.39
C ALA A 217 9.98 1.75 -13.13
N ARG A 218 8.83 2.24 -13.64
CA ARG A 218 8.74 3.55 -14.30
C ARG A 218 7.59 4.43 -13.84
N LYS A 219 6.55 3.88 -13.22
CA LYS A 219 5.46 4.64 -12.59
C LYS A 219 5.44 4.36 -11.09
N ILE A 220 6.01 5.27 -10.30
CA ILE A 220 6.25 5.05 -8.87
C ILE A 220 5.50 6.09 -8.03
N ALA A 221 4.57 5.62 -7.19
CA ALA A 221 3.90 6.41 -6.17
C ALA A 221 4.60 6.20 -4.81
N VAL A 222 5.24 7.24 -4.30
CA VAL A 222 5.95 7.24 -3.03
C VAL A 222 5.08 7.93 -1.99
N PHE A 223 4.66 7.19 -0.97
CA PHE A 223 3.84 7.71 0.11
C PHE A 223 4.71 8.37 1.18
N GLY A 224 4.34 9.58 1.59
CA GLY A 224 4.87 10.20 2.79
C GLY A 224 4.38 9.51 4.07
N LEU A 225 4.91 9.95 5.20
CA LEU A 225 4.47 9.48 6.52
C LEU A 225 3.18 10.17 6.95
N GLY A 226 2.36 9.45 7.72
CA GLY A 226 1.16 9.99 8.34
C GLY A 226 1.47 10.77 9.62
N GLN A 227 0.43 11.12 10.37
CA GLN A 227 0.57 11.85 11.64
C GLN A 227 0.95 10.88 12.78
N LEU A 228 2.23 10.47 12.84
CA LEU A 228 2.71 9.48 13.82
C LEU A 228 2.41 9.87 15.27
N GLY A 229 2.46 11.15 15.60
CA GLY A 229 2.18 11.61 16.96
C GLY A 229 0.70 11.55 17.35
N CYS A 230 -0.20 11.33 16.38
CA CYS A 230 -1.63 11.22 16.60
C CYS A 230 -2.10 9.77 16.73
N THR A 231 -1.21 8.78 16.60
CA THR A 231 -1.60 7.39 16.84
C THR A 231 -1.97 7.19 18.31
N PRO A 232 -2.96 6.33 18.62
CA PRO A 232 -3.32 6.04 20.01
C PRO A 232 -2.12 5.57 20.84
N ASP A 233 -1.21 4.78 20.26
CA ASP A 233 0.01 4.33 20.94
C ASP A 233 0.93 5.51 21.32
N ALA A 234 1.17 6.44 20.38
CA ALA A 234 2.02 7.60 20.65
C ALA A 234 1.42 8.46 21.77
N ILE A 235 0.12 8.73 21.69
CA ILE A 235 -0.62 9.51 22.70
C ILE A 235 -0.53 8.84 24.08
N GLN A 236 -0.72 7.52 24.14
CA GLN A 236 -0.68 6.75 25.39
C GLN A 236 0.74 6.70 25.98
N THR A 237 1.75 6.45 25.15
CA THR A 237 3.13 6.19 25.57
C THR A 237 3.89 7.46 25.94
N TYR A 238 3.76 8.52 25.13
CA TYR A 238 4.56 9.74 25.29
C TYR A 238 3.75 10.91 25.89
N GLY A 239 2.42 10.89 25.76
CA GLY A 239 1.56 12.00 26.18
C GLY A 239 1.66 13.21 25.26
N THR A 240 0.60 14.03 25.23
CA THR A 240 0.50 15.17 24.31
C THR A 240 0.91 16.51 24.91
N HIS A 241 1.18 16.56 26.22
CA HIS A 241 1.54 17.77 26.96
C HIS A 241 0.63 18.99 26.68
N GLY A 242 -0.67 18.75 26.54
CA GLY A 242 -1.68 19.80 26.30
C GLY A 242 -1.94 20.10 24.81
N SER A 243 -1.22 19.45 23.88
CA SER A 243 -1.55 19.45 22.46
C SER A 243 -2.56 18.34 22.11
N ALA A 244 -3.04 18.31 20.86
CA ALA A 244 -3.88 17.22 20.36
C ALA A 244 -3.08 15.92 20.12
N CYS A 245 -1.82 16.04 19.69
CA CYS A 245 -0.95 14.92 19.34
C CYS A 245 0.46 15.10 19.95
N VAL A 246 1.28 14.05 19.91
CA VAL A 246 2.69 14.09 20.32
C VAL A 246 3.51 14.90 19.31
N VAL A 247 3.82 16.14 19.67
CA VAL A 247 4.42 17.14 18.76
C VAL A 247 5.75 16.65 18.16
N ILE A 248 6.64 16.06 18.95
CA ILE A 248 7.98 15.67 18.45
C ILE A 248 7.91 14.56 17.39
N MET A 249 6.93 13.66 17.48
CA MET A 249 6.74 12.58 16.50
C MET A 249 6.10 13.09 15.20
N ASN A 250 5.17 14.05 15.30
CA ASN A 250 4.66 14.74 14.12
C ASN A 250 5.73 15.61 13.45
N ASN A 251 6.60 16.27 14.21
CA ASN A 251 7.75 16.99 13.66
C ASN A 251 8.70 16.05 12.90
N ALA A 252 8.96 14.85 13.41
CA ALA A 252 9.75 13.83 12.71
C ALA A 252 9.10 13.44 11.37
N SER A 253 7.79 13.21 11.37
CA SER A 253 7.03 12.86 10.17
C SER A 253 7.09 13.96 9.11
N GLN A 254 6.82 15.21 9.51
CA GLN A 254 6.90 16.36 8.62
C GLN A 254 8.32 16.62 8.11
N LEU A 255 9.33 16.44 8.96
CA LEU A 255 10.73 16.61 8.56
C LEU A 255 11.12 15.58 7.49
N PHE A 256 10.74 14.31 7.66
CA PHE A 256 10.94 13.28 6.65
C PHE A 256 10.24 13.64 5.34
N ASN A 257 8.96 13.98 5.39
CA ASN A 257 8.16 14.32 4.21
C ASN A 257 8.71 15.54 3.46
N SER A 258 9.14 16.58 4.19
CA SER A 258 9.74 17.78 3.60
C SER A 258 11.03 17.49 2.82
N ARG A 259 11.77 16.44 3.19
CA ARG A 259 12.99 16.00 2.50
C ARG A 259 12.72 15.00 1.38
N LEU A 260 11.59 14.29 1.43
CA LEU A 260 11.22 13.31 0.42
C LEU A 260 10.78 13.97 -0.90
N LYS A 261 10.08 15.11 -0.83
CA LYS A 261 9.65 15.83 -2.04
C LYS A 261 10.82 16.26 -2.95
N PRO A 262 11.90 16.88 -2.44
CA PRO A 262 13.11 17.14 -3.24
C PRO A 262 13.78 15.88 -3.81
N VAL A 263 13.66 14.73 -3.13
CA VAL A 263 14.17 13.45 -3.67
C VAL A 263 13.36 13.02 -4.89
N VAL A 264 12.04 13.20 -4.87
CA VAL A 264 11.17 12.95 -6.03
C VAL A 264 11.57 13.84 -7.22
N ASP A 265 11.85 15.12 -6.99
CA ASP A 265 12.35 16.02 -8.04
C ASP A 265 13.66 15.53 -8.64
N GLN A 266 14.65 15.25 -7.80
CA GLN A 266 15.96 14.76 -8.24
C GLN A 266 15.86 13.43 -9.00
N LEU A 267 14.99 12.51 -8.57
CA LEU A 267 14.79 11.24 -9.29
C LEU A 267 14.14 11.47 -10.66
N ASN A 268 13.17 12.38 -10.76
CA ASN A 268 12.54 12.73 -12.03
C ASN A 268 13.46 13.47 -13.00
N GLU A 269 14.40 14.27 -12.48
CA GLU A 269 15.46 14.93 -13.26
C GLU A 269 16.49 13.92 -13.78
N ASP A 270 16.96 13.03 -12.91
CA ASP A 270 18.01 12.06 -13.23
C ASP A 270 17.51 10.88 -14.09
N LEU A 271 16.24 10.48 -13.92
CA LEU A 271 15.64 9.28 -14.52
C LEU A 271 14.48 9.67 -15.44
N THR A 272 14.82 10.28 -16.57
CA THR A 272 13.85 10.97 -17.45
C THR A 272 12.74 10.08 -18.03
N ASP A 273 13.00 8.78 -18.18
CA ASP A 273 12.05 7.76 -18.65
C ASP A 273 11.14 7.22 -17.52
N ALA A 274 11.39 7.56 -16.26
CA ALA A 274 10.53 7.26 -15.13
C ALA A 274 9.76 8.49 -14.65
N LYS A 275 8.70 8.23 -13.88
CA LYS A 275 7.92 9.24 -13.17
C LYS A 275 7.66 8.77 -11.74
N PHE A 276 8.22 9.53 -10.81
CA PHE A 276 7.99 9.44 -9.39
C PHE A 276 6.99 10.52 -8.98
N ILE A 277 6.02 10.15 -8.16
CA ILE A 277 5.13 11.09 -7.47
C ILE A 277 5.24 10.89 -5.96
N TYR A 278 5.04 11.96 -5.22
CA TYR A 278 4.88 11.98 -3.77
C TYR A 278 3.38 12.08 -3.44
N ILE A 279 2.90 11.23 -2.54
CA ILE A 279 1.55 11.32 -1.97
C ILE A 279 1.66 11.92 -0.56
N ASP A 280 0.96 13.04 -0.32
CA ASP A 280 0.98 13.74 0.97
C ASP A 280 0.07 13.07 1.99
N PHE A 281 0.48 11.88 2.42
CA PHE A 281 -0.28 11.07 3.36
C PHE A 281 -0.51 11.81 4.70
N TYR A 282 0.43 12.69 5.11
CA TYR A 282 0.28 13.53 6.31
C TYR A 282 -0.89 14.52 6.17
N GLY A 283 -0.91 15.27 5.07
CA GLY A 283 -1.94 16.27 4.78
C GLY A 283 -3.32 15.64 4.62
N ILE A 284 -3.41 14.56 3.85
CA ILE A 284 -4.64 13.78 3.67
C ILE A 284 -5.16 13.29 5.02
N SER A 285 -4.27 12.78 5.88
CA SER A 285 -4.68 12.22 7.18
C SER A 285 -5.27 13.26 8.15
N GLY A 286 -4.87 14.53 8.02
CA GLY A 286 -5.33 15.60 8.91
C GLY A 286 -6.73 16.13 8.59
N ASP A 287 -7.26 15.86 7.40
CA ASP A 287 -8.52 16.40 6.88
C ASP A 287 -9.56 15.28 6.70
N ASN A 288 -9.75 14.46 7.74
CA ASN A 288 -10.44 13.18 7.65
C ASN A 288 -11.96 13.25 7.88
N GLY A 289 -12.46 14.15 8.73
CA GLY A 289 -13.88 14.27 9.04
C GLY A 289 -14.49 13.07 9.81
N PHE A 290 -13.67 12.19 10.39
CA PHE A 290 -14.09 11.07 11.22
C PHE A 290 -14.44 11.53 12.64
N GLU A 291 -15.33 10.80 13.33
CA GLU A 291 -15.79 11.20 14.67
C GLU A 291 -14.80 10.82 15.76
N VAL A 292 -14.08 9.69 15.59
CA VAL A 292 -13.16 9.16 16.58
C VAL A 292 -11.77 8.96 15.97
N ASP A 293 -10.83 9.83 16.36
CA ASP A 293 -9.51 9.96 15.73
C ASP A 293 -8.32 9.74 16.69
N ASN A 294 -8.56 9.34 17.94
CA ASN A 294 -7.53 9.28 18.97
C ASN A 294 -7.52 7.96 19.79
N ILE A 295 -8.40 7.03 19.47
CA ILE A 295 -8.48 5.71 20.10
C ILE A 295 -8.80 4.64 19.05
N GLY A 296 -8.23 3.44 19.24
CA GLY A 296 -8.53 2.29 18.40
C GLY A 296 -9.93 1.73 18.64
N CYS A 297 -10.53 1.16 17.59
CA CYS A 297 -11.84 0.51 17.67
C CYS A 297 -11.80 -0.86 18.37
N CYS A 298 -10.65 -1.52 18.50
CA CYS A 298 -10.51 -2.76 19.27
C CYS A 298 -9.82 -2.55 20.61
N GLN A 299 -10.03 -3.49 21.55
CA GLN A 299 -9.22 -3.55 22.77
C GLN A 299 -7.84 -4.08 22.44
N VAL A 300 -6.79 -3.36 22.83
CA VAL A 300 -5.41 -3.72 22.50
C VAL A 300 -4.67 -4.40 23.66
N ALA A 301 -3.66 -5.21 23.33
CA ALA A 301 -2.73 -5.82 24.28
C ALA A 301 -1.51 -4.92 24.54
N GLU A 302 -0.59 -5.39 25.40
CA GLU A 302 0.77 -4.85 25.45
C GLU A 302 1.41 -4.98 24.06
N GLY A 303 1.85 -3.86 23.47
CA GLY A 303 2.31 -3.78 22.08
C GLY A 303 1.28 -3.23 21.08
N GLY A 304 0.08 -2.85 21.52
CA GLY A 304 -0.84 -1.99 20.77
C GLY A 304 -1.64 -2.65 19.62
N LEU A 305 -1.49 -3.95 19.40
CA LEU A 305 -2.32 -4.74 18.50
C LEU A 305 -3.61 -5.22 19.19
N CYS A 306 -4.67 -5.51 18.43
CA CYS A 306 -5.93 -6.00 18.98
C CYS A 306 -5.75 -7.31 19.76
N ASN A 307 -6.44 -7.43 20.89
CA ASN A 307 -6.55 -8.69 21.61
C ASN A 307 -7.27 -9.74 20.76
N PRO A 308 -6.71 -10.96 20.64
CA PRO A 308 -7.36 -12.05 19.93
C PRO A 308 -8.78 -12.33 20.41
N ASP A 309 -9.69 -12.52 19.46
CA ASP A 309 -11.09 -12.91 19.65
C ASP A 309 -11.93 -11.97 20.53
N LYS A 310 -11.47 -10.72 20.74
CA LYS A 310 -12.26 -9.70 21.42
C LYS A 310 -13.14 -8.94 20.42
N PRO A 311 -14.42 -8.69 20.78
CA PRO A 311 -15.31 -7.94 19.90
C PRO A 311 -14.80 -6.50 19.73
N PRO A 312 -14.75 -5.98 18.49
CA PRO A 312 -14.42 -4.57 18.24
C PRO A 312 -15.61 -3.66 18.53
N CYS A 313 -15.41 -2.35 18.42
CA CYS A 313 -16.46 -1.35 18.49
C CYS A 313 -17.56 -1.61 17.44
N PRO A 314 -18.83 -1.24 17.72
CA PRO A 314 -19.94 -1.48 16.80
C PRO A 314 -19.90 -0.56 15.56
N ASN A 315 -19.47 0.70 15.71
CA ASN A 315 -19.51 1.72 14.64
C ASN A 315 -18.13 1.92 13.97
N ARG A 316 -17.59 0.87 13.35
CA ARG A 316 -16.22 0.88 12.79
C ARG A 316 -15.98 1.94 11.71
N THR A 317 -17.03 2.42 11.05
CA THR A 317 -16.97 3.42 9.98
C THR A 317 -16.77 4.85 10.49
N GLU A 318 -16.92 5.09 11.79
CA GLU A 318 -16.73 6.41 12.43
C GLU A 318 -15.31 6.58 13.00
N TYR A 319 -14.51 5.52 13.00
CA TYR A 319 -13.17 5.47 13.62
C TYR A 319 -12.06 5.57 12.57
N VAL A 320 -11.07 6.42 12.85
CA VAL A 320 -9.80 6.49 12.12
C VAL A 320 -9.00 5.21 12.38
N PHE A 321 -8.82 4.85 13.65
CA PHE A 321 -7.91 3.79 14.07
C PHE A 321 -8.62 2.47 14.39
N TRP A 322 -8.08 1.39 13.85
CA TRP A 322 -8.51 0.02 14.15
C TRP A 322 -7.92 -0.47 15.47
N ASP A 323 -6.60 -0.41 15.58
CA ASP A 323 -5.81 -0.70 16.80
C ASP A 323 -5.02 0.55 17.22
N SER A 324 -3.91 0.41 17.95
CA SER A 324 -3.15 1.59 18.41
C SER A 324 -2.30 2.27 17.33
N PHE A 325 -2.26 1.74 16.11
CA PHE A 325 -1.41 2.25 15.03
C PHE A 325 -2.13 2.35 13.69
N HIS A 326 -2.94 1.33 13.37
CA HIS A 326 -3.38 1.09 12.01
C HIS A 326 -4.78 1.64 11.74
N PRO A 327 -5.05 2.08 10.51
CA PRO A 327 -6.34 2.62 10.11
C PRO A 327 -7.43 1.55 9.99
N THR A 328 -8.70 1.96 10.13
CA THR A 328 -9.86 1.12 9.77
C THR A 328 -10.01 0.97 8.25
N ASP A 329 -10.78 -0.01 7.77
CA ASP A 329 -11.18 -0.11 6.35
C ASP A 329 -11.81 1.18 5.83
N ALA A 330 -12.72 1.78 6.61
CA ALA A 330 -13.40 3.01 6.23
C ALA A 330 -12.41 4.17 6.04
N TYR A 331 -11.44 4.29 6.93
CA TYR A 331 -10.42 5.31 6.81
C TYR A 331 -9.43 5.01 5.67
N ASN A 332 -9.11 3.73 5.43
CA ASN A 332 -8.33 3.33 4.26
C ASN A 332 -9.02 3.69 2.94
N VAL A 333 -10.35 3.60 2.85
CA VAL A 333 -11.12 4.04 1.66
C VAL A 333 -10.90 5.53 1.43
N PHE A 334 -11.09 6.36 2.46
CA PHE A 334 -10.86 7.80 2.37
C PHE A 334 -9.42 8.13 1.91
N LEU A 335 -8.42 7.49 2.53
CA LEU A 335 -7.01 7.70 2.21
C LEU A 335 -6.68 7.26 0.77
N ALA A 336 -7.19 6.09 0.35
CA ALA A 336 -6.96 5.54 -0.98
C ALA A 336 -7.59 6.39 -2.08
N GLU A 337 -8.83 6.85 -1.90
CA GLU A 337 -9.52 7.69 -2.88
C GLU A 337 -8.78 9.01 -3.11
N ARG A 338 -8.36 9.70 -2.04
CA ARG A 338 -7.58 10.94 -2.15
C ARG A 338 -6.17 10.74 -2.66
N SER A 339 -5.54 9.60 -2.34
CA SER A 339 -4.24 9.24 -2.92
C SER A 339 -4.35 8.93 -4.42
N TYR A 340 -5.45 8.32 -4.84
CA TYR A 340 -5.67 7.95 -6.23
C TYR A 340 -6.03 9.16 -7.10
N SER A 341 -7.03 9.92 -6.69
CA SER A 341 -7.51 11.12 -7.35
C SER A 341 -7.50 12.26 -6.33
N ALA A 342 -6.54 13.18 -6.47
CA ALA A 342 -6.35 14.27 -5.52
C ALA A 342 -7.63 15.11 -5.42
N SER A 343 -8.11 15.34 -4.18
CA SER A 343 -9.21 16.27 -3.90
C SER A 343 -8.69 17.69 -3.69
N ASN A 344 -7.42 17.82 -3.32
CA ASN A 344 -6.70 19.07 -3.15
C ASN A 344 -5.36 18.98 -3.90
N ASP A 345 -4.91 20.07 -4.52
CA ASP A 345 -3.61 20.14 -5.24
C ASP A 345 -2.39 19.79 -4.36
N LEU A 346 -2.55 19.79 -3.03
CA LEU A 346 -1.52 19.39 -2.07
C LEU A 346 -1.49 17.89 -1.75
N ASP A 347 -2.54 17.13 -2.10
CA ASP A 347 -2.66 15.70 -1.78
C ASP A 347 -1.57 14.86 -2.47
N ALA A 348 -1.06 15.33 -3.61
CA ALA A 348 -0.02 14.66 -4.36
C ALA A 348 0.87 15.66 -5.10
N TYR A 349 2.08 15.23 -5.46
CA TYR A 349 3.05 16.05 -6.18
C TYR A 349 3.93 15.21 -7.11
N PRO A 350 4.21 15.63 -8.35
CA PRO A 350 3.63 16.79 -9.04
C PRO A 350 2.17 16.60 -9.49
N PHE A 351 1.65 15.37 -9.44
CA PHE A 351 0.27 15.00 -9.74
C PHE A 351 -0.07 13.66 -9.05
N ASP A 352 -1.33 13.23 -9.12
CA ASP A 352 -1.86 12.04 -8.44
C ASP A 352 -1.64 10.71 -9.20
N ILE A 353 -2.03 9.59 -8.56
CA ILE A 353 -1.87 8.25 -9.14
C ILE A 353 -2.72 8.11 -10.41
N ARG A 354 -3.92 8.69 -10.45
CA ARG A 354 -4.80 8.68 -11.64
C ARG A 354 -4.08 9.25 -12.86
N ASN A 355 -3.41 10.38 -12.71
CA ASN A 355 -2.62 10.98 -13.78
C ASN A 355 -1.39 10.13 -14.11
N LEU A 356 -0.69 9.60 -13.10
CA LEU A 356 0.48 8.74 -13.27
C LEU A 356 0.18 7.48 -14.11
N VAL A 357 -0.92 6.78 -13.84
CA VAL A 357 -1.27 5.55 -14.57
C VAL A 357 -1.69 5.83 -16.00
N SER A 358 -2.28 7.01 -16.26
CA SER A 358 -2.67 7.46 -17.60
C SER A 358 -1.50 7.82 -18.53
N LEU A 359 -0.27 7.96 -17.99
CA LEU A 359 0.89 8.30 -18.80
C LEU A 359 1.19 7.18 -19.79
N ASN A 360 1.07 7.51 -21.07
CA ASN A 360 1.62 6.71 -22.17
C ASN A 360 3.13 6.93 -22.17
N GLN A 361 3.87 5.99 -21.56
CA GLN A 361 5.31 5.98 -21.77
C GLN A 361 5.57 5.49 -23.19
N GLY A 362 5.74 6.46 -24.10
CA GLY A 362 6.22 6.21 -25.44
C GLY A 362 7.57 5.52 -25.35
N VAL A 363 7.69 4.40 -26.06
CA VAL A 363 8.95 3.77 -26.39
C VAL A 363 9.87 4.88 -26.89
N ALA A 364 10.88 5.27 -26.10
CA ALA A 364 12.03 5.95 -26.63
C ALA A 364 12.67 4.95 -27.59
N ALA A 365 12.29 5.03 -28.87
CA ALA A 365 12.98 4.32 -29.91
C ALA A 365 14.44 4.76 -29.81
N SER A 366 15.31 3.83 -29.41
CA SER A 366 16.75 4.01 -29.47
C SER A 366 17.10 4.51 -30.86
N LYS A 367 17.72 5.68 -30.94
CA LYS A 367 18.46 6.08 -32.14
C LYS A 367 19.79 5.33 -32.20
#